data_AF-A0A5C5VS83-F1
#
_entry.id   AF-A0A5C5VS83-F1
#
_cell.length_a   1.000
_cell.length_b   1.000
_cell.length_c   1.000
_cell.angle_alpha   90.00
_cell.angle_beta   90.00
_cell.angle_gamma   90.00
#
_symmetry.space_group_name_H-M   'P 1'
#
loop_
_entity.id
_entity.type
_entity.pdbx_description
1 polymer ?
#
loop_
_entity_poly.entity_id
_entity_poly.type
_entity_poly.pdbx_seq_one_letter_code
_entity_poly.pdbx_strand_id
1 'polypeptide(L)'
;MTIAENSGTNEFGGFGQRLRHRLEPGQGARPDRPSDPTWTIQRKLSMNATTLALLEKVAQAISTDERRVSPMQIAALLIEDATHGLAEHLKEN
;
A
#
# COMPACT_ATOMS: atom_id res chain seq x y z
N MET A 1 -5.71 -26.54 -21.91
CA MET A 1 -5.80 -26.35 -20.44
C MET A 1 -5.70 -24.86 -20.19
N THR A 2 -6.85 -24.20 -20.11
CA THR A 2 -6.97 -22.74 -20.05
C THR A 2 -6.89 -22.32 -18.60
N ILE A 3 -5.84 -21.57 -18.22
CA ILE A 3 -5.74 -21.01 -16.87
C ILE A 3 -6.73 -19.85 -16.79
N ALA A 4 -7.65 -19.94 -15.83
CA ALA A 4 -8.65 -18.91 -15.58
C ALA A 4 -7.99 -17.66 -14.95
N GLU A 5 -7.64 -16.70 -15.80
CA GLU A 5 -7.36 -15.31 -15.41
C GLU A 5 -8.69 -14.60 -15.10
N ASN A 6 -9.21 -14.70 -13.87
CA ASN A 6 -10.30 -13.81 -13.45
C ASN A 6 -10.41 -13.56 -11.94
N SER A 7 -9.57 -14.17 -11.11
CA SER A 7 -9.63 -13.99 -9.65
C SER A 7 -8.85 -12.76 -9.14
N GLY A 8 -7.78 -12.35 -9.85
CA GLY A 8 -6.88 -11.30 -9.35
C GLY A 8 -7.48 -9.89 -9.33
N THR A 9 -8.31 -9.54 -10.31
CA THR A 9 -8.88 -8.19 -10.45
C THR A 9 -9.80 -7.80 -9.29
N ASN A 10 -10.52 -8.76 -8.71
CA ASN A 10 -11.49 -8.49 -7.66
C ASN A 10 -10.83 -8.28 -6.27
N GLU A 11 -9.74 -9.01 -5.99
CA GLU A 11 -8.99 -8.87 -4.74
C GLU A 11 -8.24 -7.54 -4.67
N PHE A 12 -7.62 -7.12 -5.78
CA PHE A 12 -6.98 -5.81 -5.88
C PHE A 12 -7.99 -4.66 -5.80
N GLY A 13 -9.18 -4.82 -6.39
CA GLY A 13 -10.27 -3.85 -6.30
C GLY A 13 -10.76 -3.65 -4.85
N GLY A 14 -11.02 -4.77 -4.14
CA GLY A 14 -11.42 -4.74 -2.74
C GLY A 14 -10.36 -4.11 -1.82
N PHE A 15 -9.08 -4.43 -2.06
CA PHE A 15 -7.96 -3.81 -1.35
C PHE A 15 -7.88 -2.30 -1.57
N GLY A 16 -7.95 -1.85 -2.83
CA GLY A 16 -7.91 -0.42 -3.17
C GLY A 16 -9.08 0.38 -2.58
N GLN A 17 -10.26 -0.24 -2.44
CA GLN A 17 -11.40 0.39 -1.78
C GLN A 17 -11.18 0.56 -0.27
N ARG A 18 -10.72 -0.48 0.43
CA ARG A 18 -10.42 -0.40 1.88
C ARG A 18 -9.39 0.70 2.17
N LEU A 19 -8.35 0.80 1.36
CA LEU A 19 -7.31 1.80 1.54
C LEU A 19 -7.83 3.22 1.35
N ARG A 20 -8.63 3.47 0.29
CA ARG A 20 -9.22 4.79 0.04
C ARG A 20 -10.17 5.21 1.15
N HIS A 21 -10.90 4.26 1.74
CA HIS A 21 -11.82 4.54 2.84
C HIS A 21 -11.10 4.86 4.16
N ARG A 22 -9.97 4.20 4.45
CA ARG A 22 -9.17 4.44 5.67
C ARG A 22 -8.40 5.74 5.67
N LEU A 23 -8.06 6.26 4.50
CA LEU A 23 -7.22 7.44 4.40
C LEU A 23 -8.08 8.70 4.26
N GLU A 24 -8.14 9.52 5.30
CA GLU A 24 -8.65 10.89 5.23
C GLU A 24 -8.02 11.65 4.03
N PRO A 25 -8.79 12.41 3.24
CA PRO A 25 -8.24 13.26 2.19
C PRO A 25 -7.25 14.26 2.80
N GLY A 26 -6.02 14.29 2.27
CA GLY A 26 -5.06 15.29 2.71
C GLY A 26 -5.48 16.67 2.19
N GLN A 27 -5.75 17.63 3.07
CA GLN A 27 -6.16 18.99 2.71
C GLN A 27 -5.04 19.87 2.10
N GLY A 28 -4.02 19.26 1.49
CA GLY A 28 -2.87 19.98 0.92
C GLY A 28 -1.93 20.63 1.94
N ALA A 29 -2.36 20.84 3.19
CA ALA A 29 -1.53 21.39 4.27
C ALA A 29 -1.03 20.28 5.20
N ARG A 30 0.29 20.12 5.29
CA ARG A 30 0.97 19.31 6.33
C ARG A 30 1.99 20.19 7.06
N PRO A 31 1.54 21.24 7.77
CA PRO A 31 2.42 22.27 8.33
C PRO A 31 3.50 21.71 9.26
N ASP A 32 3.23 20.59 9.94
CA ASP A 32 4.14 19.99 10.93
C ASP A 32 4.90 18.75 10.44
N ARG A 33 4.77 18.35 9.16
CA ARG A 33 5.61 17.29 8.61
C ARG A 33 6.80 17.95 7.94
N PRO A 34 8.02 17.89 8.52
CA PRO A 34 9.21 18.34 7.81
C PRO A 34 9.32 17.52 6.53
N SER A 35 9.13 18.21 5.41
CA SER A 35 9.38 17.71 4.06
C SER A 35 10.44 18.62 3.48
N ASP A 36 11.69 18.19 3.53
CA ASP A 36 12.79 18.90 2.88
C ASP A 36 12.81 18.49 1.40
N PRO A 37 12.65 19.44 0.46
CA PRO A 37 12.63 19.16 -0.96
C PRO A 37 13.97 18.66 -1.51
N THR A 38 15.05 18.73 -0.74
CA THR A 38 16.39 18.24 -1.10
C THR A 38 16.60 16.75 -0.76
N TRP A 39 15.67 16.12 -0.04
CA TRP A 39 15.78 14.71 0.33
C TRP A 39 15.56 13.80 -0.87
N THR A 40 16.63 13.17 -1.34
CA THR A 40 16.61 12.25 -2.49
C THR A 40 16.10 10.85 -2.13
N ILE A 41 16.18 10.44 -0.85
CA ILE A 41 15.59 9.18 -0.37
C ILE A 41 14.97 9.38 1.01
N GLN A 42 13.64 9.31 1.06
CA GLN A 42 12.87 9.17 2.29
C GLN A 42 12.11 7.85 2.29
N ARG A 43 12.79 6.78 2.71
CA ARG A 43 12.16 5.49 3.02
C ARG A 43 12.74 5.01 4.35
N LYS A 44 11.97 5.10 5.43
CA LYS A 44 12.40 4.65 6.77
C LYS A 44 12.41 3.12 6.91
N LEU A 45 11.97 2.40 5.87
CA LEU A 45 11.95 0.95 5.80
C LEU A 45 12.87 0.49 4.67
N SER A 46 13.97 -0.17 5.03
CA SER A 46 14.85 -0.80 4.06
C SER A 46 14.11 -1.95 3.37
N MET A 47 14.15 -1.98 2.04
CA MET A 47 13.58 -3.04 1.22
C MET A 47 14.41 -3.21 -0.04
N ASN A 48 14.37 -4.40 -0.64
CA ASN A 48 15.05 -4.61 -1.92
C ASN A 48 14.34 -3.84 -3.05
N ALA A 49 15.09 -3.53 -4.11
CA ALA A 49 14.59 -2.75 -5.25
C ALA A 49 13.38 -3.40 -5.94
N THR A 50 13.37 -4.74 -6.03
CA THR A 50 12.27 -5.50 -6.63
C THR A 50 10.95 -5.30 -5.89
N THR A 51 10.99 -5.31 -4.55
CA THR A 51 9.82 -5.10 -3.69
C THR A 51 9.27 -3.70 -3.88
N LEU A 52 10.15 -2.70 -3.89
CA LEU A 52 9.75 -1.32 -4.13
C LEU A 52 9.06 -1.16 -5.50
N ALA A 53 9.64 -1.74 -6.56
CA ALA A 53 9.08 -1.68 -7.90
C ALA A 53 7.69 -2.34 -8.00
N LEU A 54 7.47 -3.44 -7.26
CA LEU A 54 6.15 -4.08 -7.17
C LEU A 54 5.14 -3.19 -6.44
N LEU A 55 5.53 -2.59 -5.31
CA LEU A 55 4.67 -1.66 -4.57
C LEU A 55 4.30 -0.43 -5.41
N GLU A 56 5.22 0.08 -6.22
CA GLU A 56 4.99 1.17 -7.16
C GLU A 56 3.96 0.80 -8.24
N LYS A 57 4.08 -0.39 -8.83
CA LYS A 57 3.10 -0.91 -9.81
C LYS A 57 1.71 -1.05 -9.20
N VAL A 58 1.63 -1.62 -8.00
CA VAL A 58 0.34 -1.79 -7.30
C VAL A 58 -0.27 -0.43 -6.96
N ALA A 59 0.53 0.49 -6.41
CA ALA A 59 0.10 1.84 -6.07
C ALA A 59 -0.44 2.60 -7.30
N GLN A 60 0.22 2.46 -8.45
CA GLN A 60 -0.23 3.04 -9.70
C GLN A 60 -1.55 2.42 -10.18
N ALA A 61 -1.69 1.09 -10.10
CA ALA A 61 -2.88 0.38 -10.57
C ALA A 61 -4.13 0.71 -9.75
N ILE A 62 -4.00 0.98 -8.44
CA ILE A 62 -5.13 1.28 -7.57
C ILE A 62 -5.38 2.79 -7.38
N SER A 63 -4.45 3.62 -7.84
CA SER A 63 -4.65 5.06 -7.85
C SER A 63 -5.71 5.46 -8.86
N THR A 64 -6.47 6.49 -8.54
CA THR A 64 -7.51 7.08 -9.38
C THR A 64 -7.26 8.59 -9.50
N ASP A 65 -7.96 9.27 -10.40
CA ASP A 65 -7.86 10.72 -10.55
C ASP A 65 -8.30 11.47 -9.29
N GLU A 66 -9.27 10.92 -8.56
CA GLU A 66 -9.77 11.45 -7.28
C GLU A 66 -8.82 11.17 -6.12
N ARG A 67 -8.07 10.05 -6.17
CA ARG A 67 -7.21 9.62 -5.07
C ARG A 67 -5.95 8.91 -5.52
N ARG A 68 -4.81 9.55 -5.21
CA ARG A 68 -3.48 8.95 -5.31
C ARG A 68 -3.15 8.11 -4.07
N VAL A 69 -2.58 6.94 -4.33
CA VAL A 69 -2.02 6.05 -3.31
C VAL A 69 -0.51 5.97 -3.52
N SER A 70 0.26 6.10 -2.44
CA SER A 70 1.71 5.95 -2.47
C SER A 70 2.15 4.50 -2.21
N PRO A 71 3.31 4.06 -2.73
CA PRO A 71 3.84 2.71 -2.50
C PRO A 71 3.97 2.35 -1.01
N MET A 72 4.28 3.32 -0.16
CA MET A 72 4.40 3.10 1.28
C MET A 72 3.04 2.88 1.98
N GLN A 73 1.94 3.41 1.43
CA GLN A 73 0.60 3.12 1.93
C GLN A 73 0.18 1.68 1.63
N ILE A 74 0.60 1.14 0.48
CA ILE A 74 0.46 -0.28 0.17
C ILE A 74 1.25 -1.12 1.16
N ALA A 75 2.52 -0.77 1.37
CA ALA A 75 3.40 -1.50 2.28
C ALA A 75 2.84 -1.55 3.72
N ALA A 76 2.31 -0.42 4.21
CA ALA A 76 1.70 -0.36 5.53
C ALA A 76 0.52 -1.34 5.68
N LEU A 77 -0.38 -1.38 4.70
CA LEU A 77 -1.50 -2.32 4.73
C LEU A 77 -1.06 -3.78 4.68
N LEU A 78 -0.08 -4.10 3.82
CA LEU A 78 0.44 -5.47 3.72
C LEU A 78 1.07 -5.92 5.05
N ILE A 79 1.76 -5.03 5.75
CA ILE A 79 2.31 -5.32 7.09
C ILE A 79 1.18 -5.56 8.08
N GLU A 80 0.14 -4.72 8.10
CA GLU A 80 -1.01 -4.91 8.99
C GLU A 80 -1.70 -6.26 8.75
N ASP A 81 -2.02 -6.59 7.49
CA ASP A 81 -2.65 -7.86 7.11
C ASP A 81 -1.78 -9.06 7.52
N ALA A 82 -0.47 -9.00 7.28
CA ALA A 82 0.46 -10.04 7.69
C ALA A 82 0.55 -10.19 9.22
N THR A 83 0.54 -9.08 9.97
CA THR A 83 0.58 -9.13 11.44
C THR A 83 -0.70 -9.70 12.04
N HIS A 84 -1.87 -9.46 11.43
CA HIS A 84 -3.11 -10.12 11.85
C HIS A 84 -3.03 -11.63 11.64
N GLY A 85 -2.58 -12.08 10.47
CA GLY A 85 -2.41 -13.52 10.20
C GLY A 85 -1.43 -14.18 11.18
N LEU A 86 -0.32 -13.50 11.49
CA LEU A 86 0.65 -13.96 12.50
C LEU A 86 0.02 -14.06 13.89
N ALA A 87 -0.75 -13.05 14.30
CA ALA A 87 -1.40 -13.02 15.61
C ALA A 87 -2.40 -14.17 15.79
N GLU A 88 -3.16 -14.51 14.76
CA GLU A 88 -4.08 -15.66 14.81
C GLU A 88 -3.32 -16.99 14.95
N HIS A 89 -2.25 -17.18 14.16
CA HIS A 89 -1.42 -18.38 14.27
C HIS A 89 -0.75 -18.54 15.65
N LEU A 90 -0.40 -17.43 16.31
CA LEU A 90 0.17 -17.46 17.65
C LEU A 90 -0.86 -17.76 18.75
N LYS A 91 -2.16 -17.53 18.53
CA LYS A 91 -3.22 -17.88 19.49
C LYS A 91 -3.66 -19.33 19.40
N GLU A 92 -3.40 -19.97 18.26
CA GLU A 92 -3.71 -21.39 18.01
C GLU A 92 -2.63 -22.35 18.57
N ASN A 93 -1.51 -21.81 19.07
CA ASN A 93 -0.42 -22.51 19.75
C ASN A 93 -0.38 -22.18 21.25
#